data_AF-A0A7C8ZAE3-F1
#
_entry.id   AF-A0A7C8ZAE3-F1
#
_cell.length_a   1.000
_cell.length_b   1.000
_cell.length_c   1.000
_cell.angle_alpha   90.00
_cell.angle_beta   90.00
_cell.angle_gamma   90.00
#
_symmetry.space_group_name_H-M   'P 1'
#
loop_
_entity.id
_entity.type
_entity.pdbx_description
1 polymer ?
#
loop_
_entity_poly.entity_id
_entity_poly.type
_entity_poly.pdbx_seq_one_letter_code
_entity_poly.pdbx_strand_id
1 'polypeptide(L)'
;TTMIDGMGVAGWGVGGIEAEAAMLGQPMSMVLPGVVGFKLTGKLRDGVTATDLVLTVTQMLRKHGVVGKFVEFHGQGVSQLSLADRATIANMSPEYGATMGFFPVDRVTLAYLKL
;
A
#
# COMPACT_ATOMS: atom_id res chain seq x y z
N THR A 1 -8.14 -2.52 -6.67
CA THR A 1 -8.17 -2.45 -5.19
C THR A 1 -6.75 -2.61 -4.67
N THR A 2 -6.53 -2.63 -3.36
CA THR A 2 -5.30 -2.20 -2.64
C THR A 2 -3.94 -2.60 -3.23
N MET A 3 -3.82 -3.71 -3.96
CA MET A 3 -2.60 -4.04 -4.73
C MET A 3 -2.09 -2.89 -5.61
N ILE A 4 -2.99 -2.11 -6.23
CA ILE A 4 -2.61 -1.04 -7.16
C ILE A 4 -1.90 0.14 -6.46
N ASP A 5 -2.04 0.26 -5.14
CA ASP A 5 -1.40 1.30 -4.34
C ASP A 5 0.13 1.19 -4.39
N GLY A 6 0.68 0.00 -4.69
CA GLY A 6 2.11 -0.24 -4.92
C GLY A 6 2.69 0.50 -6.15
N MET A 7 1.82 0.95 -7.06
CA MET A 7 2.16 1.75 -8.25
C MET A 7 1.86 3.24 -8.05
N GLY A 8 1.41 3.66 -6.87
CA GLY A 8 1.05 5.06 -6.59
C GLY A 8 -0.31 5.48 -7.11
N VAL A 9 -1.20 4.52 -7.40
CA VAL A 9 -2.62 4.78 -7.65
C VAL A 9 -3.38 4.55 -6.36
N ALA A 10 -4.04 5.57 -5.80
CA ALA A 10 -4.84 5.40 -4.58
C ALA A 10 -6.14 4.64 -4.89
N GLY A 11 -6.30 3.43 -4.37
CA GLY A 11 -7.53 2.65 -4.59
C GLY A 11 -7.69 1.44 -3.68
N TRP A 12 -8.79 1.39 -2.93
CA TRP A 12 -9.12 0.34 -1.96
C TRP A 12 -10.42 -0.39 -2.33
N GLY A 13 -10.74 -1.45 -1.57
CA GLY A 13 -11.99 -2.20 -1.72
C GLY A 13 -13.19 -1.47 -1.12
N VAL A 14 -14.33 -1.52 -1.79
CA VAL A 14 -15.62 -0.98 -1.34
C VAL A 14 -16.73 -2.00 -1.54
N GLY A 15 -17.90 -1.77 -0.93
CA GLY A 15 -19.09 -2.59 -1.19
C GLY A 15 -19.64 -2.39 -2.60
N GLY A 16 -20.48 -3.34 -3.04
CA GLY A 16 -21.07 -3.30 -4.39
C GLY A 16 -21.97 -2.08 -4.62
N ILE A 17 -22.71 -1.66 -3.59
CA ILE A 17 -23.61 -0.50 -3.65
C ILE A 17 -22.79 0.78 -3.84
N GLU A 18 -21.70 0.95 -3.10
CA GLU A 18 -20.80 2.10 -3.24
C GLU A 18 -20.15 2.13 -4.63
N ALA A 19 -19.75 0.96 -5.15
CA ALA A 19 -19.20 0.85 -6.49
C ALA A 19 -20.22 1.25 -7.57
N GLU A 20 -21.47 0.79 -7.48
CA GLU A 20 -22.56 1.16 -8.40
C GLU A 20 -22.87 2.66 -8.32
N ALA A 21 -22.93 3.23 -7.11
CA ALA A 21 -23.13 4.66 -6.93
C ALA A 21 -22.01 5.47 -7.60
N ALA A 22 -20.76 5.05 -7.45
CA ALA A 22 -19.61 5.69 -8.12
C ALA A 22 -19.71 5.61 -9.65
N MET A 23 -20.21 4.49 -10.21
CA MET A 23 -20.47 4.36 -11.65
C MET A 23 -21.56 5.32 -12.15
N LEU A 24 -22.50 5.70 -11.28
CA LEU A 24 -23.53 6.71 -11.54
C LEU A 24 -23.05 8.15 -11.27
N GLY A 25 -21.75 8.35 -11.01
CA GLY A 25 -21.15 9.66 -10.76
C GLY A 25 -21.37 10.19 -9.34
N GLN A 26 -21.86 9.35 -8.42
CA GLN A 26 -21.94 9.75 -7.01
C GLN A 26 -20.54 9.73 -6.37
N PRO A 27 -20.14 10.79 -5.67
CA PRO A 27 -18.87 10.80 -4.94
C PRO A 27 -18.92 9.83 -3.76
N MET A 28 -17.80 9.18 -3.46
CA MET A 28 -17.65 8.40 -2.24
C MET A 28 -17.59 9.33 -1.02
N SER A 29 -18.42 9.06 -0.02
CA SER A 29 -18.34 9.74 1.28
C SER A 29 -17.37 9.00 2.19
N MET A 30 -16.42 9.71 2.78
CA MET A 30 -15.53 9.16 3.79
C MET A 30 -15.16 10.21 4.85
N VAL A 31 -14.99 9.73 6.08
CA VAL A 31 -14.28 10.49 7.11
C VAL A 31 -12.83 10.61 6.68
N LEU A 32 -12.25 11.81 6.75
CA LEU A 32 -10.85 12.03 6.42
C LEU A 32 -9.98 11.12 7.32
N PRO A 33 -9.28 10.12 6.75
CA PRO A 33 -8.56 9.15 7.55
C PRO A 33 -7.24 9.71 8.02
N GLY A 34 -6.78 9.24 9.19
CA GLY A 34 -5.41 9.48 9.62
C GLY A 34 -4.41 8.76 8.71
N VAL A 35 -3.22 9.34 8.54
CA VAL A 35 -2.13 8.76 7.74
C VAL A 35 -0.99 8.34 8.66
N VAL A 36 -0.58 7.07 8.54
CA VAL A 36 0.57 6.50 9.24
C VAL A 36 1.73 6.38 8.27
N GLY A 37 2.79 7.15 8.49
CA GLY A 37 4.03 7.04 7.72
C GLY A 37 4.82 5.80 8.13
N PHE A 38 5.05 4.88 7.20
CA PHE A 38 5.90 3.71 7.40
C PHE A 38 7.26 3.93 6.73
N LYS A 39 8.27 4.28 7.55
CA LYS A 39 9.62 4.59 7.08
C LYS A 39 10.45 3.32 6.86
N LEU A 40 10.76 3.00 5.61
CA LEU A 40 11.71 1.96 5.23
C LEU A 40 13.13 2.53 5.12
N THR A 41 14.08 1.85 5.75
CA THR A 41 15.49 2.25 5.76
C THR A 41 16.40 1.04 5.54
N GLY A 42 17.61 1.29 5.04
CA GLY A 42 18.59 0.25 4.76
C GLY A 42 18.25 -0.60 3.54
N LYS A 43 18.84 -1.79 3.48
CA LYS A 43 18.64 -2.80 2.43
C LYS A 43 18.36 -4.15 3.08
N LEU A 44 17.64 -5.02 2.37
CA LEU A 44 17.45 -6.40 2.80
C LEU A 44 18.81 -7.11 2.89
N ARG A 45 18.96 -7.99 3.89
CA ARG A 45 20.16 -8.83 4.04
C ARG A 45 20.12 -9.98 3.04
N ASP A 46 21.28 -10.51 2.70
CA ASP A 46 21.37 -11.68 1.84
C ASP A 46 20.58 -12.85 2.44
N GLY A 47 19.79 -13.53 1.60
CA GLY A 47 18.91 -14.62 2.00
C GLY A 47 17.53 -14.18 2.54
N VAL A 48 17.28 -12.88 2.73
CA VAL A 48 15.93 -12.38 3.07
C VAL A 48 15.08 -12.28 1.81
N THR A 49 13.90 -12.88 1.84
CA THR A 49 12.97 -12.91 0.71
C THR A 49 11.96 -11.75 0.75
N ALA A 50 11.29 -11.50 -0.38
CA ALA A 50 10.16 -10.59 -0.44
C ALA A 50 9.04 -10.98 0.55
N THR A 51 8.78 -12.28 0.70
CA THR A 51 7.79 -12.81 1.64
C THR A 51 8.15 -12.47 3.08
N ASP A 52 9.42 -12.60 3.46
CA ASP A 52 9.87 -12.25 4.82
C ASP A 52 9.62 -10.77 5.11
N LEU A 53 9.90 -9.90 4.13
CA LEU A 53 9.63 -8.46 4.24
C LEU A 53 8.13 -8.19 4.41
N VAL A 54 7.29 -8.74 3.54
CA VAL A 54 5.84 -8.53 3.54
C VAL A 54 5.22 -8.97 4.86
N LEU A 55 5.57 -10.17 5.33
CA LEU A 55 5.05 -10.71 6.60
C LEU A 55 5.51 -9.87 7.80
N THR A 56 6.77 -9.40 7.78
CA THR A 56 7.30 -8.51 8.83
C THR A 56 6.55 -7.19 8.87
N VAL A 57 6.38 -6.53 7.71
CA VAL A 57 5.63 -5.26 7.60
C VAL A 57 4.19 -5.44 8.08
N THR A 58 3.53 -6.52 7.65
CA THR A 58 2.15 -6.86 8.03
C THR A 58 2.04 -7.03 9.55
N GLN A 59 2.95 -7.79 10.15
CA GLN A 59 2.98 -8.03 11.59
C GLN A 59 3.22 -6.75 12.39
N MET A 60 4.12 -5.89 11.94
CA MET A 60 4.39 -4.59 12.57
C MET A 60 3.18 -3.65 12.52
N LEU A 61 2.55 -3.52 11.35
CA LEU A 61 1.38 -2.66 11.16
C LEU A 61 0.17 -3.16 11.95
N ARG A 62 -0.05 -4.47 11.97
CA ARG A 62 -1.11 -5.10 12.78
C ARG A 62 -0.91 -4.82 14.26
N LYS A 63 0.32 -4.91 14.77
CA LYS A 63 0.66 -4.58 16.16
C LYS A 63 0.50 -3.09 16.46
N HIS A 64 0.79 -2.21 15.51
CA HIS A 64 0.66 -0.76 15.67
C HIS A 64 -0.80 -0.27 15.72
N GLY A 65 -1.72 -0.97 15.05
CA GLY A 65 -3.14 -0.61 15.05
C GLY A 65 -3.46 0.47 14.01
N VAL A 66 -3.56 0.05 12.74
CA VAL A 66 -3.84 0.92 11.60
C VAL A 66 -5.26 0.76 11.03
N VAL A 67 -6.18 0.21 11.83
CA VAL A 67 -7.58 0.01 11.42
C VAL A 67 -8.22 1.33 10.98
N GLY A 68 -8.72 1.37 9.73
CA GLY A 68 -9.38 2.54 9.15
C GLY A 68 -8.46 3.73 8.82
N LYS A 69 -7.14 3.51 8.86
CA LYS A 69 -6.13 4.53 8.52
C LYS A 69 -5.52 4.24 7.15
N PHE A 70 -4.90 5.27 6.58
CA PHE A 70 -4.00 5.12 5.44
C PHE A 70 -2.60 4.81 5.96
N VAL A 71 -1.89 3.93 5.26
CA VAL A 71 -0.46 3.71 5.47
C VAL A 71 0.27 4.25 4.24
N GLU A 72 1.23 5.15 4.45
CA GLU A 72 2.09 5.67 3.38
C GLU A 72 3.51 5.18 3.58
N PHE A 73 4.05 4.47 2.60
CA PHE A 73 5.42 3.95 2.64
C PHE A 73 6.40 4.99 2.11
N HIS A 74 7.43 5.29 2.89
CA HIS A 74 8.43 6.31 2.54
C HIS A 74 9.84 5.94 3.02
N GLY A 75 10.83 6.73 2.62
CA GLY A 75 12.22 6.56 3.03
C GLY A 75 13.08 5.84 1.99
N GLN A 76 14.40 5.81 2.24
CA GLN A 76 15.40 5.33 1.27
C GLN A 76 15.26 3.83 0.95
N GLY A 77 14.64 3.03 1.82
CA GLY A 77 14.41 1.61 1.57
C GLY A 77 13.36 1.36 0.47
N VAL A 78 12.45 2.31 0.22
CA VAL A 78 11.39 2.15 -0.80
C VAL A 78 11.99 2.02 -2.20
N SER A 79 13.04 2.78 -2.51
CA SER A 79 13.68 2.74 -3.83
C SER A 79 14.46 1.46 -4.09
N GLN A 80 14.66 0.61 -3.07
CA GLN A 80 15.29 -0.71 -3.19
C GLN A 80 14.28 -1.81 -3.50
N LEU A 81 12.98 -1.55 -3.35
CA LEU A 81 11.92 -2.52 -3.60
C LEU A 81 11.50 -2.51 -5.07
N SER A 82 11.32 -3.69 -5.63
CA SER A 82 10.69 -3.83 -6.95
C SER A 82 9.21 -3.42 -6.88
N LEU A 83 8.60 -3.12 -8.02
CA LEU A 83 7.17 -2.81 -8.05
C LEU A 83 6.31 -4.00 -7.59
N ALA A 84 6.75 -5.24 -7.87
CA ALA A 84 6.08 -6.44 -7.40
C ALA A 84 6.10 -6.55 -5.86
N ASP A 85 7.22 -6.22 -5.22
CA ASP A 85 7.32 -6.23 -3.75
C ASP A 85 6.38 -5.19 -3.14
N ARG A 86 6.34 -3.98 -3.71
CA ARG A 86 5.44 -2.91 -3.28
C ARG A 86 3.98 -3.32 -3.41
N ALA A 87 3.60 -3.86 -4.58
CA ALA A 87 2.26 -4.36 -4.84
C ALA A 87 1.87 -5.50 -3.87
N THR A 88 2.82 -6.36 -3.50
CA THR A 88 2.58 -7.44 -2.52
C THR A 88 2.31 -6.88 -1.12
N ILE A 89 3.10 -5.89 -0.67
CA ILE A 89 2.88 -5.20 0.62
C ILE A 89 1.53 -4.45 0.62
N ALA A 90 1.23 -3.75 -0.48
CA ALA A 90 0.00 -2.98 -0.63
C ALA A 90 -1.24 -3.89 -0.65
N ASN A 91 -1.17 -5.03 -1.35
CA ASN A 91 -2.24 -6.01 -1.40
C ASN A 91 -2.59 -6.58 -0.02
N MET A 92 -1.62 -6.64 0.89
CA MET A 92 -1.82 -7.11 2.27
C MET A 92 -2.51 -6.08 3.21
N SER A 93 -2.98 -4.94 2.68
CA SER A 93 -3.68 -3.92 3.47
C SER A 93 -4.82 -4.45 4.35
N PRO A 94 -5.72 -5.33 3.83
CA PRO A 94 -6.75 -5.95 4.65
C PRO A 94 -6.21 -6.74 5.84
N GLU A 95 -5.07 -7.42 5.69
CA GLU A 95 -4.46 -8.29 6.69
C GLU A 95 -3.86 -7.52 7.87
N TYR A 96 -3.39 -6.29 7.65
CA TYR A 96 -2.97 -5.38 8.72
C TYR A 96 -4.03 -4.33 9.11
N GLY A 97 -5.19 -4.35 8.46
CA GLY A 97 -6.38 -3.55 8.80
C GLY A 97 -6.40 -2.14 8.22
N ALA A 98 -5.42 -1.74 7.42
CA ALA A 98 -5.44 -0.42 6.78
C ALA A 98 -6.49 -0.36 5.67
N THR A 99 -7.00 0.85 5.41
CA THR A 99 -7.84 1.08 4.22
C THR A 99 -7.03 0.95 2.94
N MET A 100 -5.78 1.45 2.94
CA MET A 100 -4.86 1.36 1.80
C MET A 100 -3.39 1.40 2.25
N GLY A 101 -2.50 0.92 1.39
CA GLY A 101 -1.05 0.85 1.60
C GLY A 101 -0.29 1.52 0.46
N PHE A 102 -0.14 2.84 0.56
CA PHE A 102 0.28 3.70 -0.55
C PHE A 102 1.79 3.80 -0.71
N PHE A 103 2.28 3.53 -1.92
CA PHE A 103 3.65 3.80 -2.35
C PHE A 103 3.64 4.94 -3.38
N PRO A 104 4.18 6.13 -3.05
CA PRO A 104 4.22 7.25 -3.99
C PRO A 104 4.90 6.89 -5.31
N VAL A 105 4.43 7.49 -6.40
CA VAL A 105 5.05 7.35 -7.73
C VAL A 105 6.50 7.79 -7.69
N ASP A 106 7.41 6.91 -8.08
CA ASP A 106 8.83 7.19 -8.18
C ASP A 106 9.44 6.66 -9.50
N ARG A 107 10.77 6.67 -9.60
CA ARG A 107 11.48 6.19 -10.80
C ARG A 107 11.21 4.71 -11.08
N VAL A 108 10.99 3.87 -10.07
CA VAL A 108 10.68 2.45 -10.25
C VAL A 108 9.30 2.30 -10.89
N THR A 109 8.32 3.06 -10.42
CA THR A 109 6.98 3.12 -11.04
C THR A 109 7.06 3.57 -12.50
N LEU A 110 7.77 4.67 -12.78
CA LEU A 110 7.90 5.19 -14.15
C LEU A 110 8.66 4.24 -15.08
N ALA A 111 9.64 3.50 -14.57
CA ALA A 111 10.36 2.49 -15.33
C ALA A 111 9.44 1.31 -15.68
N TYR A 112 8.63 0.85 -14.72
CA TYR A 112 7.66 -0.22 -14.93
C TYR A 112 6.63 0.12 -16.00
N LEU A 113 6.13 1.36 -16.04
CA LEU A 113 5.14 1.82 -17.03
C LEU A 113 5.69 1.97 -18.46
N LYS A 114 7.02 1.93 -18.64
CA LYS A 114 7.67 2.01 -19.96
C LYS A 114 7.99 0.65 -20.59
N LEU A 115 7.86 -0.43 -19.82
CA LEU A 115 8.03 -1.79 -20.30
C LEU A 115 6.89 -2.15 -21.27
#